data_AF-A0A366HE93-F1
#
_entry.id   AF-A0A366HE93-F1
#
_cell.length_a   1.000
_cell.length_b   1.000
_cell.length_c   1.000
_cell.angle_alpha   90.00
_cell.angle_beta   90.00
_cell.angle_gamma   90.00
#
_symmetry.space_group_name_H-M   'P 1'
#
loop_
_entity.id
_entity.type
_entity.pdbx_description
1 polymer ?
#
loop_
_entity_poly.entity_id
_entity_poly.type
_entity_poly.pdbx_seq_one_letter_code
_entity_poly.pdbx_strand_id
1 'polypeptide(L)'
;MKTASIICALLVTLHVCHAAEKEESLADIHREREAVLKAIVEEFEHEASLGRGKATDLAEAQIDLLHFRMEKAKDAAEKKEHQRKIVAIVQQLYSTVEMLSRENRVEGMKVLKAKERLLAEKQRLMEM
;
A
#
# COMPACT_ATOMS: atom_id res chain seq x y z
N MET A 1 26.60 24.68 34.54
CA MET A 1 27.70 24.30 33.64
C MET A 1 27.10 23.47 32.51
N LYS A 2 27.27 23.94 31.27
CA LYS A 2 26.69 23.37 30.04
C LYS A 2 27.75 22.48 29.38
N THR A 3 27.35 21.28 28.96
CA THR A 3 28.01 20.43 27.95
C THR A 3 26.86 19.70 27.24
N ALA A 4 26.23 20.24 26.19
CA ALA A 4 26.73 20.33 24.83
C ALA A 4 27.37 19.01 24.36
N SER A 5 26.53 18.11 23.84
CA SER A 5 26.95 17.08 22.90
C SER A 5 26.06 17.20 21.68
N ILE A 6 26.59 17.90 20.69
CA ILE A 6 26.05 18.06 19.35
C ILE A 6 26.65 16.92 18.51
N ILE A 7 25.99 16.61 17.39
CA ILE A 7 26.52 15.95 16.17
C ILE A 7 25.99 14.53 15.97
N CYS A 8 24.78 14.43 15.43
CA CYS A 8 24.66 13.85 14.08
C CYS A 8 23.66 14.72 13.31
N ALA A 9 24.24 15.72 12.65
CA ALA A 9 23.55 16.61 11.74
C ALA A 9 22.95 15.77 10.60
N LEU A 10 21.62 15.66 10.58
CA LEU A 10 20.89 15.44 9.35
C LEU A 10 21.19 16.66 8.47
N LEU A 11 22.18 16.47 7.59
CA LEU A 11 22.54 17.34 6.50
C LEU A 11 21.36 17.44 5.52
N VAL A 12 20.35 18.22 5.89
CA VAL A 12 19.44 18.85 4.93
C VAL A 12 20.19 20.08 4.41
N THR A 13 21.22 19.84 3.60
CA THR A 13 21.86 20.92 2.85
C THR A 13 20.90 21.39 1.77
N LEU A 14 20.42 22.62 1.96
CA LEU A 14 19.83 23.49 0.95
C LEU A 14 20.46 23.25 -0.43
N HIS A 15 19.62 22.93 -1.40
CA HIS A 15 19.79 23.39 -2.78
C HIS A 15 18.68 24.38 -3.09
N VAL A 16 18.77 25.57 -2.49
CA VAL A 16 18.15 26.76 -3.10
C VAL A 16 19.15 27.26 -4.13
N CYS A 17 19.10 26.69 -5.31
CA CYS A 17 19.83 27.15 -6.49
C CYS A 17 18.87 27.07 -7.67
N HIS A 18 18.27 28.23 -8.01
CA HIS A 18 17.69 28.55 -9.32
C HIS A 18 17.06 27.37 -10.07
N ALA A 19 15.96 26.81 -9.55
CA ALA A 19 15.11 25.98 -10.38
C ALA A 19 14.28 26.93 -11.24
N ALA A 20 14.63 27.04 -12.52
CA ALA A 20 13.62 27.31 -13.54
C ALA A 20 12.40 26.46 -13.19
N GLU A 21 11.20 27.05 -13.18
CA GLU A 21 9.94 26.34 -12.99
C GLU A 21 9.85 25.25 -14.06
N LYS A 22 10.39 24.09 -13.75
CA LYS A 22 10.37 22.94 -14.62
C LYS A 22 8.99 22.35 -14.38
N GLU A 23 8.09 22.57 -15.33
CA GLU A 23 6.77 21.96 -15.29
C GLU A 23 6.91 20.48 -14.95
N GLU A 24 6.31 20.09 -13.83
CA GLU A 24 6.36 18.73 -13.36
C GLU A 24 5.63 17.84 -14.36
N SER A 25 6.33 16.87 -14.94
CA SER A 25 5.69 15.98 -15.91
C SER A 25 4.79 14.99 -15.19
N LEU A 26 3.74 14.50 -15.86
CA LEU A 26 2.92 13.41 -15.34
C LEU A 26 3.76 12.17 -14.97
N ALA A 27 4.89 11.96 -15.67
CA ALA A 27 5.82 10.87 -15.37
C ALA A 27 6.65 11.09 -14.10
N ASP A 28 6.90 12.35 -13.71
CA ASP A 28 7.50 12.69 -12.42
C ASP A 28 6.50 12.42 -11.30
N ILE A 29 5.26 12.91 -11.43
CA ILE A 29 4.16 12.67 -10.47
C ILE A 29 3.92 11.17 -10.26
N HIS A 30 3.90 10.39 -11.34
CA HIS A 30 3.72 8.94 -11.22
C HIS A 30 4.86 8.27 -10.44
N ARG A 31 6.11 8.68 -10.66
CA ARG A 31 7.25 8.14 -9.92
C ARG A 31 7.19 8.52 -8.45
N GLU A 32 6.85 9.77 -8.14
CA GLU A 32 6.71 10.22 -6.75
C GLU A 32 5.57 9.49 -6.04
N ARG A 33 4.41 9.34 -6.69
CA ARG A 33 3.29 8.57 -6.13
C ARG A 33 3.66 7.13 -5.84
N GLU A 34 4.37 6.45 -6.75
CA GLU A 34 4.83 5.08 -6.50
C GLU A 34 5.82 5.02 -5.33
N ALA A 35 6.76 5.98 -5.24
CA ALA A 35 7.72 6.05 -4.16
C ALA A 35 7.04 6.24 -2.80
N VAL A 36 6.03 7.12 -2.73
CA VAL A 36 5.23 7.32 -1.51
C VAL A 36 4.45 6.06 -1.12
N LEU A 37 3.77 5.41 -2.08
CA LEU A 37 3.06 4.15 -1.81
C LEU A 37 4.00 3.04 -1.34
N LYS A 38 5.20 2.96 -1.92
CA LYS A 38 6.23 2.02 -1.48
C LYS A 38 6.70 2.32 -0.04
N ALA A 39 6.97 3.58 0.28
CA ALA A 39 7.37 3.99 1.62
C ALA A 39 6.28 3.69 2.67
N ILE A 40 4.99 3.85 2.32
CA ILE A 40 3.87 3.47 3.19
C ILE A 40 3.89 1.96 3.47
N VAL A 41 4.09 1.13 2.44
CA VAL A 41 4.19 -0.32 2.63
C VAL A 41 5.38 -0.67 3.52
N GLU A 42 6.56 -0.10 3.27
CA GLU A 42 7.78 -0.33 4.05
C GLU A 42 7.60 0.06 5.53
N GLU A 43 6.91 1.17 5.80
CA GLU A 43 6.61 1.61 7.17
C GLU A 43 5.66 0.61 7.88
N PHE A 44 4.60 0.15 7.21
CA PHE A 44 3.71 -0.85 7.78
C PHE A 44 4.38 -2.22 7.97
N GLU A 45 5.30 -2.61 7.08
CA GLU A 45 6.13 -3.80 7.24
C GLU A 45 7.06 -3.66 8.45
N HIS A 46 7.66 -2.48 8.63
CA HIS A 46 8.48 -2.18 9.80
C HIS A 46 7.67 -2.29 11.09
N GLU A 47 6.52 -1.63 11.18
CA GLU A 47 5.66 -1.69 12.36
C GLU A 47 5.15 -3.11 12.64
N ALA A 48 4.84 -3.90 11.59
CA ALA A 48 4.48 -5.31 11.73
C ALA A 48 5.64 -6.15 12.30
N SER A 49 6.88 -5.91 11.84
CA SER A 49 8.08 -6.59 12.34
C SER A 49 8.35 -6.32 13.83
N LEU A 50 7.85 -5.18 14.32
CA LEU A 50 7.94 -4.75 15.71
C LEU A 50 6.74 -5.20 16.57
N GLY A 51 5.79 -5.94 15.98
CA GLY A 51 4.57 -6.39 16.66
C GLY A 51 3.56 -5.27 16.95
N ARG A 52 3.70 -4.10 16.32
CA ARG A 52 2.87 -2.91 16.53
C ARG A 52 1.89 -2.64 15.39
N GLY A 53 2.20 -3.14 14.18
CA GLY A 53 1.37 -2.97 12.99
C GLY A 53 0.12 -3.83 12.97
N LYS A 54 -1.00 -3.28 12.48
CA LYS A 54 -2.19 -4.08 12.17
C LYS A 54 -2.00 -4.76 10.81
N ALA A 55 -2.21 -6.07 10.77
CA ALA A 55 -2.13 -6.85 9.53
C ALA A 55 -3.07 -6.32 8.43
N THR A 56 -4.21 -5.73 8.81
CA THR A 56 -5.14 -5.09 7.88
C THR A 56 -4.53 -3.86 7.21
N ASP A 57 -3.81 -3.03 7.96
CA ASP A 57 -3.29 -1.76 7.45
C ASP A 57 -2.15 -2.03 6.45
N LEU A 58 -1.30 -3.03 6.73
CA LEU A 58 -0.30 -3.51 5.78
C LEU A 58 -0.95 -4.07 4.50
N ALA A 59 -2.01 -4.87 4.64
CA ALA A 59 -2.70 -5.45 3.49
C ALA A 59 -3.36 -4.38 2.60
N GLU A 60 -3.99 -3.36 3.19
CA GLU A 60 -4.55 -2.24 2.42
C GLU A 60 -3.45 -1.45 1.69
N ALA A 61 -2.34 -1.14 2.37
CA ALA A 61 -1.22 -0.44 1.75
C ALA A 61 -0.63 -1.22 0.55
N GLN A 62 -0.51 -2.55 0.69
CA GLN A 62 -0.06 -3.42 -0.40
C GLN A 62 -1.06 -3.42 -1.57
N ILE A 63 -2.37 -3.44 -1.29
CA ILE A 63 -3.42 -3.38 -2.32
C ILE A 63 -3.36 -2.04 -3.07
N ASP A 64 -3.20 -0.92 -2.37
CA ASP A 64 -3.09 0.41 -2.99
C ASP A 64 -1.89 0.51 -3.94
N LEU A 65 -0.72 0.02 -3.51
CA LEU A 65 0.48 -0.04 -4.35
C LEU A 65 0.26 -0.92 -5.59
N LEU A 66 -0.38 -2.08 -5.42
CA LEU A 66 -0.65 -3.00 -6.52
C LEU A 66 -1.68 -2.42 -7.51
N HIS A 67 -2.73 -1.74 -7.04
CA HIS A 67 -3.67 -1.05 -7.91
C HIS A 67 -2.98 0.03 -8.72
N PHE A 68 -2.15 0.85 -8.08
CA PHE A 68 -1.38 1.87 -8.79
C PHE A 68 -0.50 1.25 -9.89
N ARG A 69 0.25 0.20 -9.57
CA ARG A 69 1.09 -0.50 -10.56
C ARG A 69 0.29 -1.12 -11.69
N MET A 70 -0.84 -1.75 -11.37
CA MET A 70 -1.76 -2.29 -12.37
C MET A 70 -2.29 -1.20 -13.32
N GLU A 71 -2.64 -0.02 -12.82
CA GLU A 71 -3.09 1.09 -13.67
C GLU A 71 -2.00 1.61 -14.61
N LYS A 72 -0.72 1.51 -14.21
CA LYS A 72 0.44 1.97 -15.00
C LYS A 72 1.06 0.88 -15.88
N ALA A 73 0.75 -0.38 -15.62
CA ALA A 73 1.21 -1.51 -16.42
C ALA A 73 0.81 -1.36 -17.89
N LYS A 74 1.75 -1.64 -18.80
CA LYS A 74 1.58 -1.37 -20.24
C LYS A 74 0.87 -2.51 -20.97
N ASP A 75 1.06 -3.73 -20.51
CA ASP A 75 0.50 -4.91 -21.14
C ASP A 75 -0.53 -5.62 -20.23
N ALA A 76 -1.38 -6.41 -20.86
CA ALA A 76 -2.45 -7.12 -20.17
C ALA A 76 -1.94 -8.23 -19.24
N ALA A 77 -0.75 -8.78 -19.49
CA ALA A 77 -0.19 -9.85 -18.68
C ALA A 77 0.27 -9.31 -17.31
N GLU A 78 1.00 -8.19 -17.30
CA GLU A 78 1.44 -7.48 -16.10
C GLU A 78 0.23 -6.99 -15.28
N LYS A 79 -0.79 -6.42 -15.96
CA LYS A 79 -2.06 -6.05 -15.31
C LYS A 79 -2.72 -7.24 -14.62
N LYS A 80 -2.84 -8.38 -15.29
CA LYS A 80 -3.38 -9.61 -14.71
C LYS A 80 -2.54 -10.13 -13.56
N GLU A 81 -1.23 -9.99 -13.62
CA GLU A 81 -0.34 -10.41 -12.53
C GLU A 81 -0.60 -9.59 -11.26
N HIS A 82 -0.65 -8.26 -11.38
CA HIS A 82 -0.99 -7.40 -10.24
C HIS A 82 -2.38 -7.69 -9.70
N GLN A 83 -3.38 -7.87 -10.57
CA GLN A 83 -4.73 -8.20 -10.14
C GLN A 83 -4.80 -9.56 -9.42
N ARG A 84 -4.04 -10.58 -9.84
CA ARG A 84 -3.94 -11.86 -9.11
C ARG A 84 -3.37 -11.68 -7.72
N LYS A 85 -2.34 -10.83 -7.57
CA LYS A 85 -1.75 -10.49 -6.26
C LYS A 85 -2.78 -9.80 -5.35
N ILE A 86 -3.54 -8.84 -5.88
CA ILE A 86 -4.64 -8.18 -5.15
C ILE A 86 -5.68 -9.19 -4.69
N VAL A 87 -6.16 -10.07 -5.59
CA VAL A 87 -7.13 -11.12 -5.25
C VAL A 87 -6.62 -12.03 -4.14
N ALA A 88 -5.34 -12.40 -4.16
CA ALA A 88 -4.74 -13.24 -3.11
C ALA A 88 -4.76 -12.56 -1.74
N ILE A 89 -4.40 -11.27 -1.67
CA ILE A 89 -4.43 -10.50 -0.42
C ILE A 89 -5.86 -10.36 0.10
N VAL A 90 -6.81 -9.99 -0.75
CA VAL A 90 -8.23 -9.83 -0.37
C VAL A 90 -8.84 -11.16 0.06
N GLN A 91 -8.45 -12.27 -0.58
CA GLN A 91 -8.88 -13.61 -0.17
C GLN A 91 -8.40 -13.94 1.25
N GLN A 92 -7.16 -13.59 1.61
CA GLN A 92 -6.62 -13.78 2.95
C GLN A 92 -7.34 -12.90 4.00
N LEU A 93 -7.64 -11.65 3.65
CA LEU A 93 -8.43 -10.76 4.50
C LEU A 93 -9.84 -11.32 4.75
N TYR A 94 -10.51 -11.79 3.70
CA TYR A 94 -11.83 -12.43 3.83
C TYR A 94 -11.78 -13.66 4.72
N SER A 95 -10.82 -14.58 4.52
CA SER A 95 -10.67 -15.78 5.35
C SER A 95 -10.42 -15.43 6.83
N THR A 96 -9.67 -14.36 7.10
CA THR A 96 -9.46 -13.85 8.47
C THR A 96 -10.76 -13.34 9.09
N VAL A 97 -11.52 -12.53 8.35
CA VAL A 97 -12.82 -12.00 8.80
C VAL A 97 -13.83 -13.14 9.03
N GLU A 98 -13.85 -14.14 8.16
CA GLU A 98 -14.74 -15.30 8.29
C GLU A 98 -14.41 -16.12 9.55
N MET A 99 -13.13 -16.37 9.82
CA MET A 99 -12.67 -17.03 11.05
C MET A 99 -13.10 -16.25 12.29
N LEU A 100 -12.85 -14.94 12.33
CA LEU A 100 -13.25 -14.10 13.47
C LEU A 100 -14.78 -14.05 13.67
N SER A 101 -15.55 -14.15 12.59
CA SER A 101 -17.01 -14.22 12.69
C SER A 101 -17.49 -15.54 13.30
N ARG A 102 -16.86 -16.68 12.95
CA ARG A 102 -17.14 -17.98 13.59
C ARG A 102 -16.85 -17.96 15.09
N GLU A 103 -15.91 -17.13 15.52
CA GLU A 103 -15.58 -16.87 16.93
C GLU A 103 -16.50 -15.82 17.59
N ASN A 104 -17.53 -15.31 16.91
CA ASN A 104 -18.41 -14.21 17.36
C ASN A 104 -17.67 -12.90 17.69
N ARG A 105 -16.48 -12.68 17.11
CA ARG A 105 -15.64 -11.48 17.35
C ARG A 105 -15.90 -10.36 16.35
N VAL A 106 -16.65 -10.65 15.29
CA VAL A 106 -16.92 -9.74 14.19
C VAL A 106 -18.39 -9.86 13.76
N GLU A 107 -19.03 -8.71 13.53
CA GLU A 107 -20.41 -8.62 13.06
C GLU A 107 -20.60 -9.21 11.66
N GLY A 108 -21.77 -9.80 11.40
CA GLY A 108 -22.10 -10.39 10.09
C GLY A 108 -21.99 -9.41 8.92
N MET A 109 -22.26 -8.12 9.15
CA MET A 109 -22.09 -7.08 8.12
C MET A 109 -20.64 -6.97 7.62
N LYS A 110 -19.64 -7.12 8.51
CA LYS A 110 -18.22 -7.07 8.12
C LYS A 110 -17.85 -8.27 7.23
N VAL A 111 -18.44 -9.45 7.49
CA VAL A 111 -18.26 -10.64 6.65
C VAL A 111 -18.83 -10.40 5.25
N LEU A 112 -20.03 -9.83 5.14
CA LEU A 112 -20.65 -9.53 3.86
C LEU A 112 -19.83 -8.52 3.05
N LYS A 113 -19.32 -7.46 3.68
CA LYS A 113 -18.43 -6.49 3.02
C LYS A 113 -17.12 -7.12 2.54
N ALA A 114 -16.49 -7.95 3.37
CA ALA A 114 -15.26 -8.64 2.97
C ALA A 114 -15.50 -9.63 1.81
N LYS A 115 -16.65 -10.33 1.81
CA LYS A 115 -17.05 -11.22 0.72
C LYS A 115 -17.34 -10.46 -0.57
N GLU A 116 -18.06 -9.34 -0.48
CA GLU A 116 -18.34 -8.48 -1.63
C GLU A 116 -17.03 -8.02 -2.27
N ARG A 117 -16.09 -7.49 -1.47
CA ARG A 117 -14.79 -7.03 -1.97
C ARG A 117 -14.03 -8.14 -2.70
N LEU A 118 -14.00 -9.34 -2.13
CA LEU A 118 -13.38 -10.51 -2.76
C LEU A 118 -14.02 -10.85 -4.12
N LEU A 119 -15.35 -10.79 -4.21
CA LEU A 119 -16.07 -11.06 -5.44
C LEU A 119 -15.79 -9.98 -6.50
N ALA A 120 -15.77 -8.70 -6.10
CA ALA A 120 -15.46 -7.59 -6.99
C ALA A 120 -14.05 -7.72 -7.60
N GLU A 121 -13.04 -8.05 -6.79
CA GLU A 121 -11.67 -8.23 -7.29
C GLU A 121 -11.53 -9.47 -8.18
N LYS A 122 -12.27 -10.55 -7.89
CA LYS A 122 -12.31 -11.74 -8.77
C LYS A 122 -13.00 -11.44 -10.10
N GLN A 123 -14.10 -10.70 -10.08
CA GLN A 123 -14.80 -10.27 -11.29
C GLN A 123 -13.87 -9.42 -12.16
N ARG A 124 -13.20 -8.41 -11.58
CA ARG A 124 -12.22 -7.58 -12.29
C ARG A 124 -11.15 -8.43 -12.97
N LEU A 125 -10.61 -9.45 -12.28
CA LEU A 125 -9.62 -10.36 -12.88
C LEU A 125 -10.15 -11.14 -14.09
N MET A 126 -11.44 -11.51 -14.09
CA MET A 126 -12.08 -12.24 -15.19
C MET A 126 -12.39 -11.34 -16.40
N GLU A 127 -12.59 -10.05 -16.17
CA GLU A 127 -12.90 -9.06 -17.21
C GLU A 127 -11.67 -8.49 -17.92
N MET A 128 -10.47 -8.76 -17.40
CA MET A 128 -9.18 -8.37 -18.00
C MET A 128 -8.72 -9.38 -19.05
#